data_AF-A0A0U0ZMM2-F1
#
_entry.id   AF-A0A0U0ZMM2-F1
#
_cell.length_a   1.000
_cell.length_b   1.000
_cell.length_c   1.000
_cell.angle_alpha   90.00
_cell.angle_beta   90.00
_cell.angle_gamma   90.00
#
_symmetry.space_group_name_H-M   'P 1'
#
loop_
_entity.id
_entity.type
_entity.pdbx_description
1 polymer ?
#
loop_
_entity_poly.entity_id
_entity_poly.type
_entity_poly.pdbx_seq_one_letter_code
_entity_poly.pdbx_strand_id
1 'polypeptide(L)' 'MNPDEGQFTACLDYAWSANDCLSIGKVTAVRAKCDDTSKPNREKPLKVILNTTTNEGCGPAGGFPHAVRKFTVCTETQK' A
#
# COMPACT_ATOMS: atom_id res chain seq x y z
N MET A 1 13.66 29.39 -4.93
CA MET A 1 14.49 28.33 -4.34
C MET A 1 13.54 27.22 -3.92
N ASN A 2 13.76 26.01 -4.44
CA ASN A 2 13.10 24.80 -3.93
C ASN A 2 13.72 24.47 -2.55
N PRO A 3 12.95 23.96 -1.56
CA PRO A 3 13.52 23.61 -0.27
C PRO A 3 14.58 22.51 -0.40
N ASP A 4 15.58 22.52 0.49
CA ASP A 4 16.74 21.60 0.56
C ASP A 4 16.39 20.13 0.91
N GLU A 5 15.12 19.75 0.74
CA GLU A 5 14.69 18.36 0.78
C GLU A 5 14.67 17.86 -0.67
N GLY A 6 15.81 17.33 -1.10
CA GLY A 6 16.06 16.85 -2.45
C GLY A 6 14.86 16.09 -3.04
N GLN A 7 14.63 16.34 -4.33
CA GLN A 7 13.68 15.63 -5.20
C GLN A 7 13.33 14.23 -4.67
N PHE A 8 12.19 14.11 -4.00
CA PHE A 8 11.80 12.84 -3.39
C PHE A 8 11.58 11.82 -4.50
N THR A 9 12.55 10.93 -4.69
CA THR A 9 12.36 9.74 -5.52
C THR A 9 11.60 8.74 -4.68
N ALA A 10 10.27 8.76 -4.80
CA ALA A 10 9.44 7.71 -4.23
C ALA A 10 9.72 6.42 -5.01
N CYS A 11 10.19 5.36 -4.32
CA CYS A 11 9.88 4.02 -4.80
C CYS A 11 8.37 3.89 -4.73
N LEU A 12 7.67 4.08 -5.86
CA LEU A 12 6.21 4.05 -5.97
C LEU A 12 5.59 2.70 -5.57
N ASP A 13 6.40 1.75 -5.08
CA ASP A 13 5.97 0.47 -4.56
C ASP A 13 6.26 0.40 -3.07
N TYR A 14 5.24 0.05 -2.30
CA TYR A 14 5.40 -0.25 -0.89
C TYR A 14 6.11 -1.60 -0.70
N ALA A 15 6.93 -1.70 0.36
CA ALA A 15 7.58 -2.95 0.75
C ALA A 15 6.59 -3.89 1.48
N TRP A 16 5.65 -4.43 0.72
CA TRP A 16 4.61 -5.35 1.20
C TRP A 16 5.22 -6.60 1.85
N SER A 17 4.55 -7.10 2.89
CA SER A 17 4.94 -8.30 3.64
C SER A 17 3.70 -9.12 3.94
N ALA A 18 3.72 -10.42 3.64
CA ALA A 18 2.62 -11.31 4.00
C ALA A 18 2.44 -11.46 5.52
N ASN A 19 3.45 -11.10 6.32
CA ASN A 19 3.44 -11.25 7.78
C ASN A 19 2.96 -9.99 8.50
N ASP A 20 3.16 -8.82 7.89
CA ASP A 20 2.89 -7.52 8.53
C ASP A 20 1.76 -6.78 7.83
N CYS A 21 1.36 -5.65 8.40
CA CYS A 21 0.54 -4.66 7.73
C CYS A 21 1.39 -3.42 7.39
N LEU A 22 0.91 -2.63 6.44
CA LEU A 22 1.43 -1.31 6.17
C LEU A 22 0.41 -0.28 6.66
N SER A 23 0.80 0.58 7.60
CA SER A 23 -0.01 1.74 7.98
C SER A 23 0.25 2.86 6.99
N ILE A 24 -0.76 3.20 6.19
CA ILE A 24 -0.67 4.19 5.11
C ILE A 24 -1.41 5.47 5.52
N GLY A 25 -0.63 6.50 5.83
CA GLY A 25 -1.10 7.86 6.08
C GLY A 25 -1.02 8.73 4.82
N LYS A 26 -1.29 10.04 4.98
CA LYS A 26 -1.26 11.00 3.86
C LYS A 26 0.13 11.16 3.23
N VAL A 27 1.19 11.07 4.06
CA VAL A 27 2.59 11.34 3.65
C VAL A 27 3.57 10.28 4.13
N THR A 28 3.08 9.24 4.82
CA THR A 28 3.92 8.19 5.41
C THR A 28 3.33 6.82 5.12
N ALA A 29 4.19 5.84 4.86
CA ALA A 29 3.83 4.44 4.84
C ALA A 29 4.84 3.67 5.70
N VAL A 30 4.37 3.09 6.80
CA VAL A 30 5.24 2.43 7.78
C VAL A 30 4.76 1.01 8.05
N ARG A 31 5.72 0.11 8.28
CA ARG A 31 5.39 -1.25 8.71
C ARG A 31 4.79 -1.20 10.11
N ALA A 32 3.71 -1.97 10.31
CA ALA A 32 3.02 -2.08 11.58
C ALA A 32 2.51 -3.52 11.78
N LYS A 33 2.29 -3.89 13.04
CA LYS A 33 1.47 -5.08 13.31
C LYS A 33 0.02 -4.79 12.89
N CYS A 34 -0.68 -5.82 12.42
CA CYS A 34 -2.03 -5.66 11.90
C CYS A 34 -3.07 -5.31 12.99
N ASP A 35 -2.82 -5.73 14.22
CA ASP A 35 -3.62 -5.47 15.41
C ASP A 35 -3.20 -4.20 16.17
N ASP A 36 -2.21 -3.45 15.68
CA ASP A 36 -1.75 -2.21 16.33
C ASP A 36 -2.75 -1.07 16.10
N THR A 37 -3.76 -0.98 16.96
CA THR A 37 -4.82 0.04 16.87
C THR A 37 -4.34 1.48 17.01
N SER A 38 -3.08 1.70 17.42
CA SER A 38 -2.46 3.03 17.45
C SER A 38 -2.09 3.58 16.07
N LYS A 39 -2.02 2.72 15.04
CA LYS A 39 -1.62 3.07 13.68
C LYS A 39 -2.85 3.18 12.77
N PRO A 40 -3.10 4.28 12.06
CA PRO A 40 -4.26 4.37 11.16
C PRO A 40 -4.09 3.49 9.91
N ASN A 41 -5.20 3.17 9.24
CA ASN A 41 -5.24 2.60 7.87
C ASN A 41 -4.22 1.48 7.64
N ARG A 42 -4.32 0.41 8.44
CA ARG A 42 -3.42 -0.73 8.38
C ARG A 42 -3.87 -1.67 7.27
N GLU A 43 -3.07 -1.77 6.23
CA GLU A 43 -3.38 -2.57 5.05
C GLU A 43 -2.64 -3.90 5.10
N LYS A 44 -3.39 -5.00 5.19
CA LYS A 44 -2.85 -6.36 5.09
C LYS A 44 -2.80 -6.79 3.63
N PRO A 45 -1.64 -7.07 3.03
CA PRO A 45 -1.60 -7.62 1.68
C PRO A 45 -2.12 -9.07 1.67
N LEU A 46 -3.03 -9.35 0.73
CA LEU A 46 -3.65 -10.66 0.54
C LEU A 46 -3.04 -11.42 -0.65
N LYS A 47 -2.95 -10.75 -1.79
CA LYS A 47 -2.45 -11.31 -3.06
C LYS A 47 -2.07 -10.21 -4.03
N VAL A 48 -1.33 -10.58 -5.07
CA VAL A 48 -1.01 -9.73 -6.22
C VAL A 48 -1.74 -10.23 -7.45
N ILE A 49 -2.40 -9.33 -8.17
CA ILE A 49 -2.98 -9.60 -9.49
C ILE A 49 -2.09 -8.93 -10.52
N LEU A 50 -1.63 -9.68 -11.51
CA LEU A 50 -0.77 -9.19 -12.60
C LEU A 50 -1.60 -8.82 -13.83
N ASN A 51 -1.00 -8.03 -14.73
CA ASN A 51 -1.59 -7.55 -15.98
C ASN A 51 -2.92 -6.79 -15.79
N THR A 52 -3.05 -6.04 -14.69
CA THR A 52 -4.23 -5.22 -14.39
C THR A 52 -3.84 -3.78 -14.09
N THR A 53 -4.76 -2.85 -14.35
CA THR A 53 -4.63 -1.43 -13.98
C THR A 53 -5.66 -1.00 -12.95
N THR A 54 -6.53 -1.91 -12.49
CA THR A 54 -7.63 -1.63 -11.57
C THR A 54 -7.60 -2.60 -10.38
N ASN A 55 -8.39 -2.32 -9.35
CA ASN A 55 -8.58 -3.17 -8.18
C ASN A 55 -9.85 -4.02 -8.21
N GLU A 56 -10.57 -4.07 -9.34
CA GLU A 56 -11.83 -4.83 -9.46
C GLU A 56 -11.66 -6.32 -9.09
N GLY A 57 -10.55 -6.94 -9.51
CA GLY A 57 -10.24 -8.33 -9.19
C GLY A 57 -9.96 -8.63 -7.71
N CYS A 58 -9.86 -7.59 -6.88
CA CYS A 58 -9.73 -7.72 -5.42
C CYS A 58 -11.07 -7.79 -4.70
N GLY A 59 -12.18 -7.47 -5.38
CA GLY A 59 -13.51 -7.49 -4.79
C GLY A 59 -13.66 -6.48 -3.63
N PRO A 60 -14.45 -6.80 -2.59
CA PRO A 60 -14.79 -5.83 -1.53
C PRO A 60 -13.62 -5.48 -0.62
N ALA A 61 -12.55 -6.28 -0.62
CA ALA A 61 -11.34 -5.99 0.16
C ALA A 61 -10.63 -4.73 -0.36
N GLY A 62 -10.74 -4.45 -1.66
CA GLY A 62 -10.04 -3.34 -2.30
C GLY A 62 -8.56 -3.65 -2.55
N GLY A 63 -7.78 -2.61 -2.80
CA GLY A 63 -6.36 -2.76 -3.08
C GLY A 63 -5.74 -1.55 -3.76
N PHE A 64 -4.42 -1.62 -3.93
CA PHE A 64 -3.57 -0.56 -4.45
C PHE A 64 -3.16 -0.88 -5.90
N PRO A 65 -3.78 -0.23 -6.90
CA PRO A 65 -3.42 -0.44 -8.30
C PRO A 65 -2.14 0.32 -8.68
N HIS A 66 -1.17 -0.40 -9.24
CA HIS A 66 0.04 0.15 -9.85
C HIS A 66 -0.14 0.16 -11.37
N ALA A 67 -1.02 1.04 -11.87
CA ALA A 67 -1.48 1.01 -13.25
C ALA A 67 -0.36 1.06 -14.31
N VAL A 68 0.70 1.83 -14.08
CA VAL A 68 1.86 1.92 -14.99
C VAL A 68 2.63 0.59 -15.06
N ARG A 69 2.77 -0.10 -13.92
CA ARG A 69 3.49 -1.39 -13.81
C ARG A 69 2.59 -2.60 -14.05
N LYS A 70 1.29 -2.38 -14.27
CA LYS A 70 0.27 -3.38 -14.57
C LYS A 70 0.13 -4.48 -13.52
N PHE A 71 0.10 -4.12 -12.24
CA PHE A 71 -0.31 -5.04 -11.19
C PHE A 71 -1.12 -4.32 -10.10
N THR A 72 -1.88 -5.08 -9.32
CA THR A 72 -2.60 -4.59 -8.15
C THR A 72 -2.27 -5.47 -6.96
N VAL A 73 -1.96 -4.84 -5.82
CA VAL A 73 -1.88 -5.54 -4.53
C VAL A 73 -3.24 -5.45 -3.86
N CYS A 74 -3.93 -6.58 -3.73
CA CYS A 74 -5.18 -6.66 -2.99
C CYS A 74 -4.86 -6.60 -1.50
N THR A 75 -5.55 -5.73 -0.78
CA THR A 75 -5.35 -5.54 0.65
C THR A 75 -6.65 -5.68 1.41
N GLU A 76 -6.54 -5.91 2.71
CA GLU A 76 -7.66 -5.79 3.65
C GLU A 76 -7.30 -4.75 4.70
N THR A 77 -8.13 -3.71 4.83
CA THR A 77 -7.98 -2.70 5.88
C THR A 77 -8.36 -3.32 7.23
N GLN A 78 -7.41 -3.31 8.17
CA GLN A 78 -7.61 -3.81 9.53
C GLN A 78 -8.26 -2.73 10.41
N LYS A 79 -9.25 -3.13 11.20
CA LYS A 79 -9.98 -2.26 12.15
C LYS A 79 -9.23 -2.13 13.46
#